data_AF-A0A0M3DFN6-F1
#
_entry.id   AF-A0A0M3DFN6-F1
#
_cell.length_a   1.000
_cell.length_b   1.000
_cell.length_c   1.000
_cell.angle_alpha   90.00
_cell.angle_beta   90.00
_cell.angle_gamma   90.00
#
_symmetry.space_group_name_H-M   'P 1'
#
loop_
_entity.id
_entity.type
_entity.pdbx_description
1 polymer ?
#
loop_
_entity_poly.entity_id
_entity_poly.type
_entity_poly.pdbx_seq_one_letter_code
_entity_poly.pdbx_strand_id
1 'polypeptide(L)'
;MALLFVLSFVWSVNVFTLKEINKNEIDVNQFIKCSDEVSSSKAQVNWQYVASIIGVQNKNNFKDVSNDEIKNIANLFIIKDGEKYKILNLDDVLKKLEFGSKEVKRTHDYVSDLKYFGLKPSRLNPDGKYMTFIDSVKNSAIYNYNKYKILPSITIAQSILESNWGKSELSSKYNNLFGIKANNAWKGEYVNIETSEYYDQVITDKFRVYKTKSESIQDHAKFLSENPRYKEVLTKATYIEQAEELQSAGYSTVSDESGNLTYKNLLIEIIQQYNLQLIDSYVQEIRE
;
A
#
# COMPACT_ATOMS: atom_id res chain seq x y z
N MET A 1 6.01 -57.37 37.38
CA MET A 1 5.50 -57.49 36.00
C MET A 1 4.04 -57.09 36.06
N ALA A 2 3.51 -56.00 35.50
CA ALA A 2 3.96 -55.00 34.53
C ALA A 2 3.32 -53.64 34.91
N LEU A 3 4.14 -52.59 35.03
CA LEU A 3 4.19 -51.39 34.17
C LEU A 3 2.93 -50.51 34.13
N LEU A 4 3.11 -49.31 34.70
CA LEU A 4 2.26 -48.13 34.65
C LEU A 4 1.98 -47.69 33.19
N PHE A 5 0.70 -47.49 32.88
CA PHE A 5 0.28 -46.67 31.74
C PHE A 5 0.51 -45.19 32.10
N VAL A 6 1.57 -44.59 31.56
CA VAL A 6 1.74 -43.14 31.58
C VAL A 6 0.97 -42.56 30.40
N LEU A 7 -0.13 -41.87 30.72
CA LEU A 7 -0.86 -40.98 29.81
C LEU A 7 0.10 -39.88 29.28
N SER A 8 0.71 -40.11 28.12
CA SER A 8 1.40 -39.06 27.36
C SER A 8 0.41 -38.41 26.39
N PHE A 9 -0.47 -37.55 26.91
CA PHE A 9 -1.39 -36.78 26.06
C PHE A 9 -1.42 -35.30 26.44
N VAL A 10 -0.25 -34.66 26.63
CA VAL A 10 -0.15 -33.18 26.64
C VAL A 10 1.25 -32.75 26.18
N TRP A 11 1.56 -32.89 24.89
CA TRP A 11 2.72 -32.16 24.31
C TRP A 11 2.62 -31.90 22.81
N SER A 12 1.67 -32.53 22.11
CA SER A 12 1.48 -32.39 20.66
C SER A 12 0.64 -31.16 20.27
N VAL A 13 -0.15 -30.58 21.17
CA VAL A 13 -1.05 -29.45 20.83
C VAL A 13 -0.31 -28.11 20.74
N ASN A 14 0.84 -27.93 21.40
CA ASN A 14 1.55 -26.65 21.44
C ASN A 14 2.54 -26.38 20.31
N VAL A 15 2.94 -27.40 19.53
CA VAL A 15 3.91 -27.20 18.44
C VAL A 15 3.23 -26.79 17.14
N PHE A 16 2.01 -27.30 16.88
CA PHE A 16 1.22 -26.93 15.71
C PHE A 16 0.64 -25.52 15.79
N THR A 17 0.25 -25.07 16.99
CA THR A 17 -0.35 -23.74 17.23
C THR A 17 0.62 -22.56 17.04
N LEU A 18 1.93 -22.81 16.94
CA LEU A 18 2.98 -21.80 16.75
C LEU A 18 3.63 -21.86 15.37
N LYS A 19 3.13 -22.71 14.47
CA LYS A 19 3.72 -22.88 13.13
C LYS A 19 3.17 -21.85 12.14
N GLU A 20 1.87 -21.59 12.22
CA GLU A 20 1.20 -20.57 11.41
C GLU A 20 0.67 -19.45 12.30
N ILE A 21 0.75 -18.21 11.83
CA ILE A 21 0.23 -17.07 12.60
C ILE A 21 -1.30 -17.16 12.73
N ASN A 22 -1.84 -16.86 13.92
CA ASN A 22 -3.28 -16.93 14.21
C ASN A 22 -4.05 -15.75 13.61
N LYS A 23 -4.26 -15.79 12.29
CA LYS A 23 -4.96 -14.76 11.50
C LYS A 23 -6.37 -14.42 11.99
N ASN A 24 -7.03 -15.35 12.69
CA ASN A 24 -8.39 -15.16 13.18
C ASN A 24 -8.48 -14.17 14.36
N GLU A 25 -7.39 -13.96 15.07
CA GLU A 25 -7.34 -13.03 16.22
C GLU A 25 -6.70 -11.68 15.86
N ILE A 26 -6.17 -11.51 14.65
CA ILE A 26 -5.53 -10.27 14.23
C ILE A 26 -6.59 -9.25 13.81
N ASP A 27 -6.72 -8.16 14.58
CA ASP A 27 -7.43 -6.97 14.13
C ASP A 27 -6.55 -6.18 13.12
N VAL A 28 -6.67 -6.54 11.84
CA VAL A 28 -5.88 -5.92 10.77
C VAL A 28 -6.06 -4.39 10.74
N ASN A 29 -7.26 -3.89 11.03
CA ASN A 29 -7.53 -2.46 11.02
C ASN A 29 -6.76 -1.74 12.13
N GLN A 30 -6.72 -2.34 13.33
CA GLN A 30 -5.93 -1.84 14.45
C GLN A 30 -4.44 -1.77 14.12
N PHE A 31 -3.88 -2.83 13.51
CA PHE A 31 -2.47 -2.89 13.12
C PHE A 31 -2.09 -1.86 12.05
N ILE A 32 -2.91 -1.71 11.01
CA ILE A 32 -2.72 -0.68 9.97
C ILE A 32 -2.76 0.71 10.61
N LYS A 33 -3.83 1.01 11.37
CA LYS A 33 -4.01 2.32 12.01
C LYS A 33 -2.84 2.70 12.91
N CYS A 34 -2.42 1.81 13.81
CA CYS A 34 -1.32 2.10 14.73
C CYS A 34 0.01 2.27 14.00
N SER A 35 0.25 1.48 12.94
CA SER A 35 1.46 1.61 12.12
C SER A 35 1.46 2.95 11.36
N ASP A 36 0.32 3.35 10.79
CA ASP A 36 0.17 4.62 10.07
C ASP A 36 0.31 5.83 11.01
N GLU A 37 -0.24 5.77 12.23
CA GLU A 37 -0.06 6.81 13.24
C GLU A 37 1.42 7.00 13.61
N VAL A 38 2.19 5.90 13.73
CA VAL A 38 3.64 5.97 13.97
C VAL A 38 4.40 6.51 12.75
N SER A 39 3.93 6.17 11.55
CA SER A 39 4.53 6.54 10.26
C SER A 39 4.38 8.01 9.91
N SER A 40 3.37 8.69 10.46
CA SER A 40 3.04 10.09 10.17
C SER A 40 4.27 11.01 10.20
N SER A 41 4.48 11.73 9.09
CA SER A 41 5.62 12.63 8.84
C SER A 41 7.01 12.01 8.94
N LYS A 42 7.11 10.67 8.95
CA LYS A 42 8.37 9.93 9.07
C LYS A 42 8.57 9.06 7.83
N ALA A 43 8.16 7.80 7.90
CA ALA A 43 8.26 6.83 6.83
C ALA A 43 7.25 5.70 7.10
N GLN A 44 6.84 5.00 6.05
CA GLN A 44 5.76 4.01 6.08
C GLN A 44 6.23 2.71 6.72
N VAL A 45 5.67 2.38 7.89
CA VAL A 45 5.93 1.12 8.59
C VAL A 45 5.11 -0.02 7.97
N ASN A 46 5.73 -1.19 7.85
CA ASN A 46 5.08 -2.42 7.43
C ASN A 46 4.32 -3.07 8.61
N TRP A 47 3.00 -2.96 8.62
CA TRP A 47 2.17 -3.52 9.70
C TRP A 47 2.28 -5.04 9.84
N GLN A 48 2.62 -5.77 8.76
CA GLN A 48 2.79 -7.23 8.82
C GLN A 48 4.05 -7.63 9.58
N TYR A 49 5.11 -6.82 9.50
CA TYR A 49 6.31 -7.02 10.31
C TYR A 49 5.99 -6.82 11.79
N VAL A 50 5.24 -5.76 12.11
CA VAL A 50 4.77 -5.47 13.47
C VAL A 50 3.92 -6.62 14.04
N ALA A 51 2.93 -7.09 13.27
CA ALA A 51 2.08 -8.23 13.67
C ALA A 51 2.87 -9.52 13.86
N SER A 52 3.86 -9.78 13.00
CA SER A 52 4.69 -10.98 13.09
C SER A 52 5.59 -10.99 14.33
N ILE A 53 6.15 -9.83 14.70
CA ILE A 53 6.94 -9.68 15.93
C ILE A 53 6.06 -9.90 17.16
N ILE A 54 4.91 -9.24 17.23
CA ILE A 54 3.95 -9.40 18.34
C ILE A 54 3.48 -10.85 18.44
N GLY A 55 3.19 -11.49 17.31
CA GLY A 55 2.83 -12.90 17.26
C GLY A 55 3.90 -13.80 17.86
N VAL A 56 5.18 -13.48 17.71
CA VAL A 56 6.27 -14.23 18.37
C VAL A 56 6.32 -13.93 19.87
N GLN A 57 6.29 -12.67 20.28
CA GLN A 57 6.36 -12.25 21.70
C GLN A 57 5.20 -12.81 22.52
N ASN A 58 3.99 -12.80 21.95
CA ASN A 58 2.76 -13.23 22.62
C ASN A 58 2.41 -14.68 22.38
N LYS A 59 3.35 -15.49 21.85
CA LYS A 59 3.14 -16.92 21.58
C LYS A 59 1.87 -17.18 20.76
N ASN A 60 1.69 -16.37 19.72
CA ASN A 60 0.60 -16.41 18.73
C ASN A 60 -0.80 -16.06 19.27
N ASN A 61 -0.90 -15.40 20.43
CA ASN A 61 -2.14 -14.87 20.98
C ASN A 61 -2.27 -13.37 20.66
N PHE A 62 -3.38 -12.97 20.04
CA PHE A 62 -3.64 -11.58 19.67
C PHE A 62 -4.83 -10.94 20.42
N LYS A 63 -5.52 -11.67 21.31
CA LYS A 63 -6.79 -11.23 21.91
C LYS A 63 -6.73 -9.91 22.68
N ASP A 64 -5.62 -9.65 23.35
CA ASP A 64 -5.44 -8.51 24.26
C ASP A 64 -4.33 -7.55 23.78
N VAL A 65 -3.97 -7.58 22.49
CA VAL A 65 -2.93 -6.72 21.94
C VAL A 65 -3.40 -5.26 21.94
N SER A 66 -2.68 -4.43 22.69
CA SER A 66 -3.01 -3.01 22.86
C SER A 66 -2.46 -2.13 21.74
N ASN A 67 -3.04 -0.94 21.55
CA ASN A 67 -2.49 0.04 20.61
C ASN A 67 -1.06 0.46 20.96
N ASP A 68 -0.75 0.59 22.26
CA ASP A 68 0.58 0.99 22.71
C ASP A 68 1.62 -0.09 22.40
N GLU A 69 1.26 -1.37 22.56
CA GLU A 69 2.12 -2.49 22.18
C GLU A 69 2.45 -2.47 20.68
N ILE A 70 1.43 -2.31 19.81
CA ILE A 70 1.61 -2.20 18.36
C ILE A 70 2.50 -1.01 18.01
N LYS A 71 2.24 0.16 18.61
CA LYS A 71 3.02 1.38 18.36
C LYS A 71 4.45 1.27 18.86
N ASN A 72 4.69 0.60 19.99
CA ASN A 72 6.03 0.38 20.51
C ASN A 72 6.87 -0.44 19.53
N ILE A 73 6.32 -1.54 19.01
CA ILE A 73 7.01 -2.35 17.99
C ILE A 73 7.16 -1.58 16.68
N ALA A 74 6.14 -0.86 16.22
CA ALA A 74 6.21 -0.04 15.00
C ALA A 74 7.32 1.04 15.09
N ASN A 75 7.49 1.69 16.25
CA ASN A 75 8.54 2.70 16.45
C ASN A 75 9.96 2.12 16.32
N LEU A 76 10.17 0.83 16.56
CA LEU A 76 11.49 0.21 16.42
C LEU A 76 12.01 0.23 14.97
N PHE A 77 11.09 0.28 13.99
CA PHE A 77 11.41 0.35 12.57
C PHE A 77 11.89 1.73 12.12
N ILE A 78 11.59 2.79 12.87
CA ILE A 78 11.92 4.15 12.45
C ILE A 78 13.17 4.64 13.17
N ILE A 79 14.15 5.11 12.41
CA ILE A 79 15.30 5.84 12.97
C ILE A 79 15.35 7.25 12.37
N LYS A 80 15.85 8.21 13.17
CA LYS A 80 16.11 9.57 12.69
C LYS A 80 17.54 9.64 12.16
N ASP A 81 17.69 10.11 10.93
CA ASP A 81 18.98 10.35 10.27
C ASP A 81 19.05 11.81 9.81
N GLY A 82 19.67 12.66 10.64
CA GLY A 82 19.67 14.11 10.49
C GLY A 82 18.25 14.68 10.55
N GLU A 83 17.82 15.34 9.48
CA GLU A 83 16.47 15.90 9.32
C GLU A 83 15.46 14.90 8.75
N LYS A 84 15.91 13.70 8.34
CA LYS A 84 15.08 12.69 7.69
C LYS A 84 14.84 11.51 8.62
N TYR A 85 13.87 10.69 8.22
CA TYR A 85 13.57 9.41 8.86
C TYR A 85 13.89 8.28 7.89
N LYS A 86 14.31 7.17 8.48
CA LYS A 86 14.75 5.95 7.80
C LYS A 86 13.99 4.74 8.32
N ILE A 87 13.76 3.75 7.46
CA ILE A 87 13.11 2.49 7.82
C ILE A 87 14.17 1.41 7.95
N LEU A 88 14.26 0.81 9.14
CA LEU A 88 15.05 -0.39 9.36
C LEU A 88 14.38 -1.60 8.73
N ASN A 89 15.19 -2.49 8.15
CA ASN A 89 14.71 -3.80 7.74
C ASN A 89 14.31 -4.66 8.95
N LEU A 90 13.55 -5.72 8.69
CA LEU A 90 13.07 -6.64 9.72
C LEU A 90 14.21 -7.23 10.56
N ASP A 91 15.29 -7.71 9.93
CA ASP A 91 16.37 -8.40 10.64
C ASP A 91 17.12 -7.48 11.64
N ASP A 92 17.28 -6.20 11.31
CA ASP A 92 17.86 -5.20 12.21
C ASP A 92 16.98 -4.96 13.43
N VAL A 93 15.65 -4.91 13.26
CA VAL A 93 14.71 -4.80 14.37
C VAL A 93 14.71 -6.07 15.23
N LEU A 94 14.73 -7.24 14.61
CA LEU A 94 14.82 -8.52 15.32
C LEU A 94 16.10 -8.63 16.16
N LYS A 95 17.22 -8.12 15.63
CA LYS A 95 18.48 -8.03 16.37
C LYS A 95 18.37 -7.07 17.56
N LYS A 96 17.72 -5.91 17.40
CA LYS A 96 17.47 -4.96 18.52
C LYS A 96 16.60 -5.56 19.62
N LEU A 97 15.68 -6.45 19.25
CA LEU A 97 14.82 -7.19 20.19
C LEU A 97 15.52 -8.40 20.83
N GLU A 98 16.78 -8.66 20.47
CA GLU A 98 17.57 -9.80 20.96
C GLU A 98 16.92 -11.17 20.68
N PHE A 99 16.15 -11.28 19.59
CA PHE A 99 15.49 -12.53 19.19
C PHE A 99 16.53 -13.61 18.87
N GLY A 100 16.34 -14.81 19.43
CA GLY A 100 17.14 -15.99 19.09
C GLY A 100 16.80 -16.54 17.70
N SER A 101 17.64 -17.44 17.18
CA SER A 101 17.49 -17.99 15.82
C SER A 101 16.13 -18.62 15.52
N LYS A 102 15.49 -19.24 16.54
CA LYS A 102 14.14 -19.81 16.42
C LYS A 102 13.06 -18.74 16.31
N GLU A 103 13.22 -17.64 17.04
CA GLU A 103 12.28 -16.52 17.03
C GLU A 103 12.40 -15.75 15.72
N VAL A 104 13.63 -15.46 15.28
CA VAL A 104 13.90 -14.86 13.96
C VAL A 104 13.26 -15.67 12.85
N LYS A 105 13.51 -16.99 12.81
CA LYS A 105 12.90 -17.87 11.83
C LYS A 105 11.37 -17.80 11.88
N ARG A 106 10.78 -17.87 13.08
CA ARG A 106 9.33 -17.82 13.25
C ARG A 106 8.74 -16.49 12.79
N THR A 107 9.40 -15.36 13.03
CA THR A 107 8.94 -14.07 12.52
C THR A 107 8.90 -14.06 11.00
N HIS A 108 9.92 -14.59 10.33
CA HIS A 108 9.92 -14.72 8.87
C HIS A 108 8.83 -15.65 8.35
N ASP A 109 8.60 -16.79 9.03
CA ASP A 109 7.49 -17.69 8.71
C ASP A 109 6.13 -16.95 8.81
N TYR A 110 5.92 -16.17 9.88
CA TYR A 110 4.70 -15.36 10.07
C TYR A 110 4.54 -14.24 9.04
N VAL A 111 5.63 -13.57 8.64
CA VAL A 111 5.59 -12.59 7.54
C VAL A 111 5.16 -13.27 6.24
N SER A 112 5.69 -14.45 5.95
CA SER A 112 5.29 -15.24 4.78
C SER A 112 3.80 -15.60 4.83
N ASP A 113 3.29 -16.00 6.00
CA ASP A 113 1.87 -16.31 6.18
C ASP A 113 0.97 -15.11 5.91
N LEU A 114 1.42 -13.89 6.25
CA LEU A 114 0.65 -12.66 6.09
C LEU A 114 0.73 -12.08 4.67
N LYS A 115 1.58 -12.57 3.78
CA LYS A 115 1.84 -11.99 2.44
C LYS A 115 0.58 -11.61 1.64
N TYR A 116 -0.46 -12.46 1.68
CA TYR A 116 -1.74 -12.24 0.99
C TYR A 116 -2.92 -12.08 1.96
N PHE A 117 -2.63 -11.63 3.18
CA PHE A 117 -3.60 -11.36 4.24
C PHE A 117 -3.72 -9.86 4.51
N GLY A 118 -4.93 -9.38 4.81
CA GLY A 118 -5.21 -7.96 5.02
C GLY A 118 -6.70 -7.73 5.25
N LEU A 119 -7.17 -6.48 5.09
CA LEU A 119 -8.56 -6.10 5.36
C LEU A 119 -9.58 -6.85 4.51
N LYS A 120 -9.21 -7.22 3.27
CA LYS A 120 -10.06 -7.93 2.31
C LYS A 120 -9.28 -9.09 1.67
N PRO A 121 -9.09 -10.24 2.34
CA PRO A 121 -8.26 -11.33 1.83
C PRO A 121 -8.66 -11.84 0.43
N SER A 122 -9.96 -11.85 0.10
CA SER A 122 -10.44 -12.25 -1.23
C SER A 122 -9.95 -11.35 -2.37
N ARG A 123 -9.50 -10.14 -2.05
CA ARG A 123 -8.94 -9.18 -3.01
C ARG A 123 -7.43 -9.31 -3.20
N LEU A 124 -6.77 -10.06 -2.33
CA LEU A 124 -5.32 -10.26 -2.30
C LEU A 124 -4.89 -11.59 -2.93
N ASN A 125 -5.80 -12.32 -3.58
CA ASN A 125 -5.45 -13.54 -4.32
C ASN A 125 -4.42 -13.20 -5.42
N PRO A 126 -3.20 -13.77 -5.39
CA PRO A 126 -2.15 -13.46 -6.38
C PRO A 126 -2.57 -13.75 -7.82
N ASP A 127 -3.36 -14.79 -8.05
CA ASP A 127 -3.85 -15.17 -9.38
C ASP A 127 -5.18 -14.45 -9.73
N GLY A 128 -5.66 -13.59 -8.84
CA GLY A 128 -6.90 -12.84 -9.00
C GLY A 128 -6.73 -11.60 -9.87
N LYS A 129 -7.82 -11.23 -10.56
CA LYS A 129 -7.87 -10.07 -11.47
C LYS A 129 -7.33 -8.75 -10.88
N TYR A 130 -7.50 -8.54 -9.57
CA TYR A 130 -7.06 -7.35 -8.88
C TYR A 130 -5.54 -7.31 -8.75
N MET A 131 -4.93 -8.38 -8.23
CA MET A 131 -3.48 -8.50 -8.09
C MET A 131 -2.80 -8.51 -9.46
N THR A 132 -3.38 -9.18 -10.46
CA THR A 132 -2.88 -9.12 -11.85
C THR A 132 -2.78 -7.68 -12.38
N PHE A 133 -3.79 -6.84 -12.13
CA PHE A 133 -3.73 -5.44 -12.54
C PHE A 133 -2.66 -4.67 -11.74
N ILE A 134 -2.66 -4.80 -10.41
CA ILE A 134 -1.69 -4.15 -9.52
C ILE A 134 -0.26 -4.49 -9.95
N ASP A 135 0.04 -5.78 -10.16
CA ASP A 135 1.36 -6.25 -10.58
C ASP A 135 1.76 -5.69 -11.94
N SER A 136 0.80 -5.53 -12.88
CA SER A 136 1.07 -4.97 -14.21
C SER A 136 1.53 -3.50 -14.17
N VAL A 137 1.21 -2.75 -13.12
CA VAL A 137 1.57 -1.33 -12.97
C VAL A 137 2.61 -1.06 -11.89
N LYS A 138 2.80 -2.01 -10.95
CA LYS A 138 3.66 -1.90 -9.76
C LYS A 138 5.08 -1.45 -10.09
N ASN A 139 5.76 -2.10 -11.03
CA ASN A 139 7.16 -1.77 -11.34
C ASN A 139 7.31 -0.34 -11.89
N SER A 140 6.33 0.13 -12.68
CA SER A 140 6.33 1.51 -13.18
C SER A 140 6.07 2.51 -12.07
N ALA A 141 5.18 2.18 -11.12
CA ALA A 141 4.93 3.00 -9.93
C ALA A 141 6.18 3.13 -9.03
N ILE A 142 6.91 2.03 -8.81
CA ILE A 142 8.19 2.03 -8.07
C ILE A 142 9.23 2.88 -8.80
N TYR A 143 9.37 2.72 -10.11
CA TYR A 143 10.28 3.55 -10.91
C TYR A 143 9.95 5.04 -10.78
N ASN A 144 8.67 5.40 -10.87
CA ASN A 144 8.21 6.77 -10.73
C ASN A 144 8.48 7.36 -9.36
N TYR A 145 8.32 6.59 -8.28
CA TYR A 145 8.65 7.07 -6.94
C TYR A 145 10.11 7.52 -6.84
N ASN A 146 11.04 6.74 -7.42
CA ASN A 146 12.46 7.08 -7.40
C ASN A 146 12.73 8.42 -8.10
N LYS A 147 12.05 8.68 -9.22
CA LYS A 147 12.24 9.87 -10.04
C LYS A 147 11.46 11.11 -9.58
N TYR A 148 10.19 10.93 -9.19
CA TYR A 148 9.22 12.01 -9.00
C TYR A 148 8.65 12.09 -7.57
N LYS A 149 9.00 11.15 -6.68
CA LYS A 149 8.57 11.11 -5.26
C LYS A 149 7.07 10.92 -5.01
N ILE A 150 6.29 10.57 -6.04
CA ILE A 150 4.92 10.05 -5.85
C ILE A 150 5.01 8.62 -5.35
N LEU A 151 4.39 8.31 -4.22
CA LEU A 151 4.45 6.98 -3.63
C LEU A 151 3.87 5.92 -4.58
N PRO A 152 4.46 4.71 -4.63
CA PRO A 152 3.92 3.63 -5.47
C PRO A 152 2.45 3.34 -5.16
N SER A 153 2.06 3.32 -3.88
CA SER A 153 0.67 3.09 -3.46
C SER A 153 -0.30 4.11 -4.06
N ILE A 154 0.07 5.39 -4.06
CA ILE A 154 -0.72 6.50 -4.64
C ILE A 154 -0.87 6.31 -6.14
N THR A 155 0.22 6.05 -6.85
CA THR A 155 0.19 5.84 -8.31
C THR A 155 -0.70 4.65 -8.67
N ILE A 156 -0.59 3.54 -7.93
CA ILE A 156 -1.38 2.34 -8.17
C ILE A 156 -2.86 2.59 -7.84
N ALA A 157 -3.17 3.25 -6.71
CA ALA A 157 -4.53 3.54 -6.31
C ALA A 157 -5.25 4.49 -7.29
N GLN A 158 -4.56 5.54 -7.74
CA GLN A 158 -5.06 6.42 -8.81
C GLN A 158 -5.26 5.61 -10.10
N SER A 159 -4.29 4.79 -10.50
CA SER A 159 -4.44 3.94 -11.69
C SER A 159 -5.67 3.04 -11.58
N ILE A 160 -5.95 2.44 -10.42
CA ILE A 160 -7.14 1.62 -10.17
C ILE A 160 -8.42 2.44 -10.38
N LEU A 161 -8.49 3.61 -9.73
CA LEU A 161 -9.67 4.47 -9.71
C LEU A 161 -9.97 5.07 -11.09
N GLU A 162 -8.97 5.73 -11.69
CA GLU A 162 -9.15 6.48 -12.95
C GLU A 162 -9.37 5.58 -14.16
N SER A 163 -8.84 4.35 -14.14
CA SER A 163 -8.96 3.41 -15.26
C SER A 163 -10.03 2.35 -15.10
N ASN A 164 -10.75 2.35 -13.96
CA ASN A 164 -11.63 1.25 -13.56
C ASN A 164 -10.93 -0.12 -13.70
N TRP A 165 -9.84 -0.33 -12.97
CA TRP A 165 -9.03 -1.55 -13.05
C TRP A 165 -8.49 -1.87 -14.46
N GLY A 166 -8.18 -0.83 -15.22
CA GLY A 166 -7.68 -0.91 -16.58
C GLY A 166 -8.74 -1.14 -17.64
N LYS A 167 -10.03 -1.17 -17.27
CA LYS A 167 -11.14 -1.55 -18.14
C LYS A 167 -11.79 -0.39 -18.88
N SER A 168 -11.50 0.86 -18.51
CA SER A 168 -12.00 2.01 -19.27
C SER A 168 -11.57 1.91 -20.73
N GLU A 169 -12.34 2.48 -21.64
CA GLU A 169 -12.01 2.47 -23.07
C GLU A 169 -10.62 3.09 -23.32
N LEU A 170 -10.35 4.21 -22.67
CA LEU A 170 -9.06 4.92 -22.71
C LEU A 170 -7.89 4.04 -22.26
N SER A 171 -8.05 3.32 -21.16
CA SER A 171 -7.02 2.44 -20.65
C SER A 171 -6.83 1.20 -21.55
N SER A 172 -7.92 0.52 -21.90
CA SER A 172 -7.87 -0.79 -22.55
C SER A 172 -7.45 -0.71 -24.02
N LYS A 173 -7.86 0.34 -24.74
CA LYS A 173 -7.52 0.51 -26.17
C LYS A 173 -6.29 1.38 -26.41
N TYR A 174 -6.05 2.37 -25.53
CA TYR A 174 -5.05 3.42 -25.78
C TYR A 174 -3.99 3.55 -24.67
N ASN A 175 -3.99 2.62 -23.71
CA ASN A 175 -3.10 2.60 -22.54
C ASN A 175 -3.15 3.88 -21.67
N ASN A 176 -4.17 4.71 -21.82
CA ASN A 176 -4.31 5.96 -21.07
C ASN A 176 -5.06 5.69 -19.76
N LEU A 177 -4.31 5.41 -18.69
CA LEU A 177 -4.86 5.02 -17.39
C LEU A 177 -5.56 6.17 -16.67
N PHE A 178 -5.12 7.41 -16.90
CA PHE A 178 -5.53 8.59 -16.12
C PHE A 178 -6.40 9.56 -16.92
N GLY A 179 -6.87 9.16 -18.10
CA GLY A 179 -7.69 10.00 -18.96
C GLY A 179 -7.03 11.32 -19.38
N ILE A 180 -5.70 11.33 -19.56
CA ILE A 180 -4.97 12.56 -19.83
C ILE A 180 -5.35 13.11 -21.20
N LYS A 181 -5.91 14.34 -21.22
CA LYS A 181 -6.24 15.06 -22.46
C LYS A 181 -4.97 15.46 -23.23
N ALA A 182 -5.05 15.43 -24.56
CA ALA A 182 -4.01 15.91 -25.46
C ALA A 182 -4.20 17.41 -25.74
N ASN A 183 -3.50 18.24 -24.98
CA ASN A 183 -3.47 19.69 -25.17
C ASN A 183 -2.54 20.11 -26.32
N ASN A 184 -2.46 21.40 -26.62
CA ASN A 184 -1.63 21.94 -27.73
C ASN A 184 -0.12 21.64 -27.59
N ALA A 185 0.35 21.38 -26.37
CA ALA A 185 1.75 21.02 -26.10
C ALA A 185 2.04 19.54 -26.38
N TRP A 186 1.02 18.67 -26.44
CA TRP A 186 1.18 17.26 -26.75
C TRP A 186 1.58 17.06 -28.22
N LYS A 187 2.67 16.33 -28.45
CA LYS A 187 3.20 16.01 -29.79
C LYS A 187 3.08 14.53 -30.15
N GLY A 188 2.59 13.70 -29.23
CA GLY A 188 2.38 12.27 -29.46
C GLY A 188 1.04 11.97 -30.14
N GLU A 189 0.75 10.68 -30.28
CA GLU A 189 -0.53 10.21 -30.79
C GLU A 189 -1.69 10.61 -29.86
N TYR A 190 -2.85 10.85 -30.45
CA TYR A 190 -4.08 11.14 -29.74
C TYR A 190 -5.27 10.48 -30.41
N VAL A 191 -6.33 10.29 -29.64
CA VAL A 191 -7.63 9.81 -30.12
C VAL A 191 -8.70 10.82 -29.74
N ASN A 192 -9.70 10.98 -30.61
CA ASN A 192 -10.91 11.74 -30.32
C ASN A 192 -11.95 10.80 -29.71
N ILE A 193 -12.50 11.13 -28.54
CA ILE A 193 -13.57 10.37 -27.91
C ILE A 193 -14.72 11.34 -27.61
N GLU A 194 -15.94 10.91 -27.92
CA GLU A 194 -17.15 11.60 -27.49
C GLU A 194 -17.31 11.43 -25.99
N THR A 195 -17.34 12.55 -25.28
CA THR A 195 -17.57 12.64 -23.85
C THR A 195 -18.85 13.41 -23.60
N SER A 196 -19.56 13.04 -22.53
CA SER A 196 -20.67 13.84 -22.04
C SER A 196 -20.13 14.80 -20.98
N GLU A 197 -19.86 16.04 -21.36
CA GLU A 197 -19.64 17.11 -20.37
C GLU A 197 -20.99 17.77 -20.09
N TYR A 198 -21.49 17.61 -18.86
CA TYR A 198 -22.83 18.04 -18.41
C TYR A 198 -23.98 17.31 -19.13
N TYR A 199 -25.09 17.09 -18.41
CA TYR A 199 -26.14 16.11 -18.72
C TYR A 199 -26.78 16.15 -20.13
N ASP A 200 -26.48 17.15 -20.98
CA ASP A 200 -27.12 17.34 -22.29
C ASP A 200 -26.15 17.71 -23.45
N GLN A 201 -24.82 17.64 -23.28
CA GLN A 201 -23.87 17.96 -24.38
C GLN A 201 -22.87 16.84 -24.62
N VAL A 202 -22.90 16.28 -25.84
CA VAL A 202 -21.83 15.44 -26.38
C VAL A 202 -20.77 16.36 -26.94
N ILE A 203 -19.60 16.38 -26.32
CA ILE A 203 -18.42 17.07 -26.84
C ILE A 203 -17.40 16.02 -27.29
N THR A 204 -16.55 16.38 -28.24
CA THR A 204 -15.42 15.52 -28.62
C THR A 204 -14.16 16.05 -27.98
N ASP A 205 -13.58 15.26 -27.08
CA ASP A 205 -12.31 15.55 -26.43
C ASP A 205 -11.15 14.79 -27.09
N LYS A 206 -9.96 15.39 -27.05
CA LYS A 206 -8.72 14.74 -27.48
C LYS A 206 -8.01 14.13 -26.29
N PHE A 207 -7.71 12.83 -26.36
CA PHE A 207 -6.98 12.10 -25.32
C PHE A 207 -5.66 11.57 -25.85
N ARG A 208 -4.62 11.59 -25.01
CA ARG A 208 -3.30 11.04 -25.36
C ARG A 208 -3.41 9.53 -25.57
N VAL A 209 -2.68 9.02 -26.54
CA VAL A 209 -2.48 7.58 -26.78
C VAL A 209 -1.06 7.21 -26.39
N TYR A 210 -0.92 6.10 -25.66
CA TYR A 210 0.37 5.60 -25.22
C TYR A 210 0.63 4.20 -25.78
N LYS A 211 1.91 3.88 -26.01
CA LYS A 211 2.31 2.53 -26.46
C LYS A 211 2.18 1.53 -25.33
N THR A 212 2.38 1.96 -24.08
CA THR A 212 2.30 1.11 -22.90
C THR A 212 1.67 1.84 -21.72
N LYS A 213 1.11 1.09 -20.77
CA LYS A 213 0.65 1.63 -19.48
C LYS A 213 1.78 2.35 -18.71
N SER A 214 3.03 1.90 -18.87
CA SER A 214 4.20 2.52 -18.24
C SER A 214 4.40 3.96 -18.72
N GLU A 215 4.22 4.22 -20.03
CA GLU A 215 4.30 5.59 -20.56
C GLU A 215 3.21 6.49 -19.98
N SER A 216 1.98 5.99 -19.82
CA SER A 216 0.90 6.74 -19.17
C SER A 216 1.21 7.06 -17.71
N ILE A 217 1.75 6.08 -16.96
CA ILE A 217 2.19 6.25 -15.57
C ILE A 217 3.31 7.29 -15.46
N GLN A 218 4.30 7.25 -16.35
CA GLN A 218 5.40 8.21 -16.37
C GLN A 218 4.93 9.64 -16.70
N ASP A 219 4.02 9.78 -17.67
CA ASP A 219 3.46 11.07 -18.07
C ASP A 219 2.60 11.69 -16.96
N HIS A 220 1.81 10.88 -16.25
CA HIS A 220 1.05 11.30 -15.08
C HIS A 220 1.94 11.79 -13.94
N ALA A 221 2.97 11.02 -13.56
CA ALA A 221 3.89 11.44 -12.51
C ALA A 221 4.70 12.69 -12.91
N LYS A 222 5.05 12.82 -14.20
CA LYS A 222 5.68 14.03 -14.72
C LYS A 222 4.76 15.24 -14.54
N PHE A 223 3.49 15.13 -14.92
CA PHE A 223 2.49 16.19 -14.70
C PHE A 223 2.39 16.62 -13.23
N LEU A 224 2.30 15.66 -12.30
CA LEU A 224 2.29 15.97 -10.87
C LEU A 224 3.58 16.67 -10.44
N SER A 225 4.74 16.20 -10.91
CA SER A 225 6.03 16.75 -10.49
C SER A 225 6.33 18.15 -11.04
N GLU A 226 5.89 18.46 -12.27
CA GLU A 226 6.20 19.72 -12.94
C GLU A 226 5.19 20.84 -12.61
N ASN A 227 3.99 20.47 -12.15
CA ASN A 227 2.95 21.43 -11.80
C ASN A 227 3.17 21.98 -10.38
N PRO A 228 3.42 23.29 -10.19
CA PRO A 228 3.66 23.88 -8.87
C PRO A 228 2.56 23.61 -7.84
N ARG A 229 1.33 23.39 -8.31
CA ARG A 229 0.16 23.04 -7.49
C ARG A 229 0.39 21.81 -6.61
N TYR A 230 1.17 20.83 -7.07
CA TYR A 230 1.36 19.56 -6.38
C TYR A 230 2.73 19.43 -5.71
N LYS A 231 3.51 20.51 -5.59
CA LYS A 231 4.84 20.46 -4.96
C LYS A 231 4.81 19.89 -3.54
N GLU A 232 3.79 20.27 -2.75
CA GLU A 232 3.62 19.77 -1.39
C GLU A 232 3.30 18.27 -1.32
N VAL A 233 2.68 17.69 -2.35
CA VAL A 233 2.46 16.24 -2.42
C VAL A 233 3.82 15.51 -2.41
N LEU A 234 4.81 16.04 -3.12
CA LEU A 234 6.11 15.41 -3.31
C LEU A 234 6.98 15.42 -2.05
N THR A 235 6.63 16.25 -1.06
CA THR A 235 7.37 16.38 0.20
C THR A 235 6.89 15.39 1.25
N LYS A 236 5.72 14.78 1.07
CA LYS A 236 5.11 13.88 2.06
C LYS A 236 5.69 12.49 2.00
N ALA A 237 5.86 11.89 3.18
CA ALA A 237 6.51 10.61 3.35
C ALA A 237 5.52 9.43 3.38
N THR A 238 4.25 9.68 3.70
CA THR A 238 3.23 8.64 3.80
C THR A 238 2.12 8.83 2.78
N TYR A 239 1.42 7.74 2.46
CA TYR A 239 0.34 7.76 1.49
C TYR A 239 -0.87 8.57 1.98
N ILE A 240 -1.14 8.57 3.30
CA ILE A 240 -2.21 9.36 3.90
C ILE A 240 -1.95 10.85 3.64
N GLU A 241 -0.74 11.31 3.93
CA GLU A 241 -0.34 12.70 3.70
C GLU A 241 -0.35 13.05 2.20
N GLN A 242 0.11 12.17 1.31
CA GLN A 242 0.03 12.42 -0.14
C GLN A 242 -1.42 12.49 -0.63
N ALA A 243 -2.31 11.62 -0.14
CA ALA A 243 -3.73 11.64 -0.49
C ALA A 243 -4.42 12.93 0.01
N GLU A 244 -4.06 13.39 1.22
CA GLU A 244 -4.53 14.65 1.79
C GLU A 244 -4.10 15.87 0.98
N GLU A 245 -2.82 15.93 0.58
CA GLU A 245 -2.31 17.02 -0.24
C GLU A 245 -2.89 16.97 -1.66
N LEU A 246 -3.09 15.79 -2.25
CA LEU A 246 -3.74 15.69 -3.56
C LEU A 246 -5.16 16.25 -3.54
N GLN A 247 -5.93 15.96 -2.48
CA GLN A 247 -7.27 16.53 -2.31
C GLN A 247 -7.19 18.04 -2.06
N SER A 248 -6.32 18.49 -1.16
CA SER A 248 -6.16 19.91 -0.82
C SER A 248 -5.70 20.74 -2.01
N ALA A 249 -4.85 20.18 -2.86
CA ALA A 249 -4.39 20.78 -4.11
C ALA A 249 -5.45 20.78 -5.22
N GLY A 250 -6.63 20.16 -5.00
CA GLY A 250 -7.71 20.12 -5.98
C GLY A 250 -7.42 19.18 -7.15
N TYR A 251 -6.83 18.01 -6.89
CA TYR A 251 -6.64 16.98 -7.92
C TYR A 251 -7.99 16.45 -8.47
N SER A 252 -8.99 16.31 -7.61
CA SER A 252 -10.35 15.87 -7.97
C SER A 252 -11.40 16.66 -7.20
N THR A 253 -12.57 16.83 -7.82
CA THR A 253 -13.75 17.48 -7.22
C THR A 253 -14.80 16.48 -6.74
N VAL A 254 -14.47 15.17 -6.70
CA VAL A 254 -15.42 14.16 -6.22
C VAL A 254 -15.84 14.44 -4.77
N SER A 255 -17.15 14.48 -4.54
CA SER A 255 -17.74 14.77 -3.24
C SER A 255 -18.83 13.77 -2.87
N ASP A 256 -19.14 13.65 -1.58
CA ASP A 256 -20.32 12.94 -1.09
C ASP A 256 -21.62 13.75 -1.35
N GLU A 257 -22.76 13.20 -0.93
CA GLU A 257 -24.09 13.82 -1.06
C GLU A 257 -24.22 15.15 -0.30
N SER A 258 -23.33 15.39 0.67
CA SER A 258 -23.28 16.63 1.46
C SER A 258 -22.28 17.64 0.91
N GLY A 259 -21.63 17.34 -0.22
CA GLY A 259 -20.64 18.20 -0.87
C GLY A 259 -19.24 18.14 -0.25
N ASN A 260 -18.97 17.20 0.67
CA ASN A 260 -17.63 17.04 1.23
C ASN A 260 -16.73 16.30 0.23
N LEU A 261 -15.53 16.81 -0.01
CA LEU A 261 -14.55 16.15 -0.89
C LEU A 261 -14.11 14.79 -0.31
N THR A 262 -14.18 13.75 -1.13
CA THR A 262 -13.93 12.34 -0.70
C THR A 262 -12.72 11.69 -1.37
N TYR A 263 -12.01 12.39 -2.25
CA TYR A 263 -10.91 11.81 -3.03
C TYR A 263 -9.84 11.14 -2.17
N LYS A 264 -9.41 11.81 -1.07
CA LYS A 264 -8.40 11.24 -0.17
C LYS A 264 -8.87 9.93 0.47
N ASN A 265 -10.14 9.85 0.84
CA ASN A 265 -10.72 8.68 1.49
C ASN A 265 -10.77 7.50 0.52
N LEU A 266 -11.14 7.75 -0.75
CA LEU A 266 -11.11 6.73 -1.80
C LEU A 266 -9.71 6.16 -2.00
N LEU A 267 -8.68 7.02 -2.06
CA LEU A 267 -7.30 6.57 -2.19
C LEU A 267 -6.84 5.76 -0.98
N ILE A 268 -7.06 6.27 0.24
CA ILE A 268 -6.69 5.58 1.49
C ILE A 268 -7.37 4.21 1.57
N GLU A 269 -8.66 4.14 1.27
CA GLU A 269 -9.43 2.90 1.29
C GLU A 269 -8.87 1.88 0.29
N ILE A 270 -8.61 2.28 -0.96
CA ILE A 270 -7.99 1.41 -1.96
C ILE A 270 -6.63 0.92 -1.46
N ILE A 271 -5.79 1.82 -0.96
CA ILE A 271 -4.43 1.47 -0.51
C ILE A 271 -4.48 0.43 0.59
N GLN A 272 -5.29 0.64 1.62
CA GLN A 272 -5.41 -0.28 2.75
C GLN A 272 -6.07 -1.62 2.36
N GLN A 273 -7.09 -1.62 1.49
CA GLN A 273 -7.77 -2.84 1.07
C GLN A 273 -6.88 -3.78 0.24
N TYR A 274 -5.91 -3.23 -0.48
CA TYR A 274 -5.00 -3.98 -1.35
C TYR A 274 -3.55 -4.03 -0.80
N ASN A 275 -3.33 -3.65 0.46
CA ASN A 275 -2.02 -3.62 1.11
C ASN A 275 -0.94 -2.84 0.32
N LEU A 276 -1.32 -1.78 -0.41
CA LEU A 276 -0.39 -1.07 -1.28
C LEU A 276 0.66 -0.28 -0.50
N GLN A 277 0.35 0.15 0.73
CA GLN A 277 1.27 0.80 1.66
C GLN A 277 2.47 -0.09 2.04
N LEU A 278 2.37 -1.41 1.87
CA LEU A 278 3.51 -2.30 2.06
C LEU A 278 4.57 -2.13 0.96
N ILE A 279 4.16 -1.70 -0.24
CA ILE A 279 5.08 -1.39 -1.34
C ILE A 279 5.86 -0.11 -1.00
N ASP A 280 5.18 0.88 -0.40
CA ASP A 280 5.81 2.13 0.04
C ASP A 280 6.88 1.86 1.10
N SER A 281 6.55 1.03 2.10
CA SER A 281 7.50 0.60 3.14
C SER A 281 8.72 -0.06 2.52
N TYR A 282 8.52 -1.01 1.60
CA TYR A 282 9.61 -1.69 0.90
C TYR A 282 10.51 -0.74 0.11
N VAL A 283 9.94 0.18 -0.67
CA VAL A 283 10.76 1.12 -1.48
C VAL A 283 11.46 2.17 -0.63
N GLN A 284 10.96 2.47 0.57
CA GLN A 284 11.63 3.37 1.51
C GLN A 284 12.79 2.66 2.22
N GLU A 285 12.62 1.40 2.61
CA GLU A 285 13.67 0.56 3.20
C GLU A 285 14.89 0.40 2.27
N ILE A 286 14.69 0.13 0.98
CA ILE A 286 15.81 -0.16 0.05
C ILE A 286 16.48 1.08 -0.56
N ARG A 287 15.93 2.29 -0.37
CA ARG A 287 16.45 3.52 -0.99
C ARG A 287 17.54 4.19 -0.16
N GLU A 288 17.91 3.56 0.94
CA GLU A 288 18.82 4.07 1.97
C GLU A 288 20.12 3.26 2.03
#